data_AF-A0AB33BXX0-F1
#
_entry.id   AF-A0AB33BXX0-F1
#
_cell.length_a   1.000
_cell.length_b   1.000
_cell.length_c   1.000
_cell.angle_alpha   90.00
_cell.angle_beta   90.00
_cell.angle_gamma   90.00
#
_symmetry.space_group_name_H-M   'P 1'
#
loop_
_entity.id
_entity.type
_entity.pdbx_description
1 polymer ?
#
loop_
_entity_poly.entity_id
_entity_poly.type
_entity_poly.pdbx_seq_one_letter_code
_entity_poly.pdbx_strand_id
1 'polypeptide(L)'
;MQQLLQRNGLKIVRKAKDAPIASNEVNLVVLPPPDMVSALANKSIGGYIVAEPFNVAAENLKTGRVLVLRFTGDVWKNHACCVVFVHEEDIRQRKQWTQKVVNALVKAQLWSRSNRSEVARILSKDGGKYTPHPPPVLQRALTYYDRNFYKKDGAIENPAW
;
A
#
# COMPACT_ATOMS: atom_id res chain seq x y z
N MET A 1 10.68 -5.46 0.53
CA MET A 1 11.47 -4.25 0.17
C MET A 1 12.95 -4.44 0.43
N GLN A 2 13.40 -4.64 1.67
CA GLN A 2 14.83 -4.75 1.97
C GLN A 2 15.54 -5.87 1.18
N GLN A 3 14.94 -7.07 1.15
CA GLN A 3 15.45 -8.17 0.34
C GLN A 3 15.48 -7.85 -1.17
N LEU A 4 14.54 -7.06 -1.68
CA LEU A 4 14.51 -6.65 -3.09
C LEU A 4 15.71 -5.74 -3.40
N LEU A 5 15.99 -4.75 -2.54
CA LEU A 5 17.13 -3.86 -2.68
C LEU A 5 18.45 -4.64 -2.66
N GLN A 6 18.61 -5.55 -1.68
CA GLN A 6 19.81 -6.37 -1.55
C GLN A 6 20.04 -7.28 -2.77
N ARG A 7 18.99 -7.90 -3.31
CA ARG A 7 19.07 -8.72 -4.54
C ARG A 7 19.52 -7.93 -5.76
N ASN A 8 19.28 -6.62 -5.78
CA ASN A 8 19.74 -5.71 -6.83
C ASN A 8 21.09 -5.05 -6.51
N GLY A 9 21.86 -5.60 -5.57
CA GLY A 9 23.21 -5.13 -5.24
C GLY A 9 23.25 -3.86 -4.37
N LEU A 10 22.12 -3.43 -3.82
CA LEU A 10 22.02 -2.24 -2.97
C LEU A 10 22.21 -2.59 -1.49
N LYS A 11 23.06 -1.83 -0.82
CA LYS A 11 23.31 -1.93 0.62
C LYS A 11 22.37 -1.00 1.38
N ILE A 12 21.68 -1.56 2.37
CA ILE A 12 20.74 -0.79 3.17
C ILE A 12 21.47 -0.16 4.33
N VAL A 13 21.28 1.15 4.53
CA VAL A 13 21.82 1.89 5.65
C VAL A 13 20.72 2.64 6.40
N ARG A 14 21.00 3.01 7.64
CA ARG A 14 20.18 3.89 8.47
C ARG A 14 21.08 5.00 8.99
N LYS A 15 21.15 6.08 8.23
CA LYS A 15 21.92 7.29 8.56
C LYS A 15 20.94 8.46 8.71
N ALA A 16 21.41 9.59 9.25
CA ALA A 16 20.64 10.83 9.23
C ALA A 16 20.23 11.18 7.78
N LYS A 17 19.10 11.89 7.60
CA LYS A 17 18.49 12.14 6.28
C LYS A 17 19.48 12.71 5.25
N ASP A 18 20.33 13.63 5.68
CA ASP A 18 21.28 14.35 4.82
C ASP A 18 22.71 13.80 4.93
N ALA A 19 22.89 12.66 5.60
CA ALA A 19 24.21 12.03 5.69
C ALA A 19 24.61 11.46 4.33
N PRO A 20 25.88 11.62 3.92
CA PRO A 20 26.36 11.07 2.67
C PRO A 20 26.22 9.54 2.65
N ILE A 21 25.71 9.03 1.53
CA ILE A 21 25.57 7.61 1.21
C ILE A 21 26.47 7.28 0.02
N ALA A 22 27.02 6.07 0.01
CA ALA A 22 27.75 5.58 -1.17
C ALA A 22 26.79 5.35 -2.35
N SER A 23 27.32 5.25 -3.57
CA SER A 23 26.53 5.04 -4.79
C SER A 23 25.70 3.75 -4.80
N ASN A 24 26.09 2.75 -4.02
CA ASN A 24 25.36 1.50 -3.83
C ASN A 24 24.59 1.43 -2.51
N GLU A 25 24.50 2.53 -1.75
CA GLU A 25 23.79 2.58 -0.48
C GLU A 25 22.38 3.19 -0.64
N VAL A 26 21.41 2.67 0.12
CA VAL A 26 20.06 3.20 0.21
C VAL A 26 19.75 3.50 1.67
N ASN A 27 19.48 4.77 1.99
CA ASN A 27 19.07 5.19 3.33
C ASN A 27 17.57 5.00 3.51
N LEU A 28 17.17 4.23 4.53
CA LEU A 28 15.75 4.05 4.86
C LEU A 28 15.31 5.10 5.88
N VAL A 29 14.39 5.96 5.45
CA VAL A 29 13.74 6.97 6.29
C VAL A 29 12.28 6.59 6.54
N VAL A 30 11.78 6.90 7.73
CA VAL A 30 10.37 6.75 8.06
C VAL A 30 9.69 8.09 7.81
N LEU A 31 8.66 8.09 6.97
CA LEU A 31 7.82 9.25 6.68
C LEU A 31 6.36 8.89 6.88
N PRO A 32 5.51 9.84 7.31
CA PRO A 32 4.06 9.65 7.25
C PRO A 32 3.59 9.43 5.79
N PRO A 33 2.65 8.52 5.53
CA PRO A 33 2.15 8.25 4.18
C PRO A 33 1.71 9.49 3.36
N PRO A 34 1.02 10.49 3.94
CA PRO A 34 0.66 11.70 3.19
C PRO A 34 1.88 12.49 2.69
N ASP A 35 2.96 12.49 3.47
CA ASP A 35 4.18 13.24 3.13
C ASP A 35 5.02 12.52 2.09
N MET A 36 4.89 11.20 1.95
CA MET A 36 5.66 10.41 0.98
C MET A 36 5.41 10.85 -0.45
N VAL A 37 4.17 11.20 -0.80
CA VAL A 37 3.79 11.62 -2.15
C VAL A 37 4.47 12.96 -2.50
N SER A 38 4.41 13.92 -1.58
CA SER A 38 5.07 15.22 -1.72
C SER A 38 6.60 15.11 -1.69
N ALA A 39 7.15 14.23 -0.86
CA ALA A 39 8.58 13.97 -0.77
C ALA A 39 9.13 13.30 -2.04
N LEU A 40 8.33 12.47 -2.71
CA LEU A 40 8.70 11.94 -4.01
C LEU A 40 8.64 13.05 -5.07
N ALA A 41 7.61 13.88 -5.03
CA ALA A 41 7.42 14.98 -5.98
C ALA A 41 8.54 16.02 -5.95
N ASN A 42 9.02 16.36 -4.75
CA ASN A 42 10.12 17.30 -4.56
C ASN A 42 11.51 16.63 -4.62
N LYS A 43 11.58 15.34 -4.95
CA LYS A 43 12.81 14.53 -5.04
C LYS A 43 13.61 14.41 -3.73
N SER A 44 12.97 14.62 -2.57
CA SER A 44 13.58 14.35 -1.26
C SER A 44 13.77 12.86 -0.99
N ILE A 45 13.00 12.00 -1.67
CA ILE A 45 13.16 10.54 -1.64
C ILE A 45 13.22 9.99 -3.06
N GLY A 46 13.96 8.90 -3.24
CA GLY A 46 14.04 8.18 -4.52
C GLY A 46 12.91 7.16 -4.74
N GLY A 47 12.15 6.83 -3.70
CA GLY A 47 11.04 5.87 -3.76
C GLY A 47 10.50 5.57 -2.36
N TYR A 48 9.33 4.95 -2.31
CA TYR A 48 8.69 4.55 -1.06
C TYR A 48 7.94 3.22 -1.21
N ILE A 49 7.54 2.64 -0.08
CA ILE A 49 6.59 1.52 -0.01
C ILE A 49 5.44 1.94 0.89
N VAL A 50 4.22 1.89 0.37
CA VAL A 50 3.02 2.35 1.08
C VAL A 50 1.79 1.60 0.58
N ALA A 51 0.75 1.55 1.41
CA ALA A 51 -0.55 1.01 1.04
C ALA A 51 -1.31 1.94 0.07
N GLU A 52 -2.32 1.39 -0.60
CA GLU A 52 -3.29 2.20 -1.35
C GLU A 52 -4.06 3.16 -0.42
N PRO A 53 -4.52 4.33 -0.92
CA PRO A 53 -4.54 4.77 -2.32
C PRO A 53 -3.39 5.73 -2.72
N PHE A 54 -2.31 5.79 -1.92
CA PHE A 54 -1.23 6.77 -2.13
C PHE A 54 -0.44 6.53 -3.44
N ASN A 55 -0.39 5.28 -3.92
CA ASN A 55 0.23 4.96 -5.22
C ASN A 55 -0.53 5.60 -6.38
N VAL A 56 -1.86 5.42 -6.40
CA VAL A 56 -2.73 6.10 -7.38
C VAL A 56 -2.63 7.62 -7.28
N ALA A 57 -2.58 8.15 -6.05
CA ALA A 57 -2.43 9.59 -5.83
C ALA A 57 -1.12 10.12 -6.43
N ALA A 58 -0.01 9.40 -6.25
CA ALA A 58 1.28 9.79 -6.82
C ALA A 58 1.33 9.65 -8.35
N GLU A 59 0.73 8.62 -8.93
CA GLU A 59 0.62 8.47 -10.39
C GLU A 59 -0.19 9.61 -11.02
N ASN A 60 -1.26 10.06 -10.35
CA ASN A 60 -2.10 11.17 -10.84
C ASN A 60 -1.35 12.52 -10.86
N LEU A 61 -0.41 12.73 -9.93
CA LEU A 61 0.37 13.98 -9.86
C LEU A 61 1.43 14.08 -10.96
N LYS A 62 1.66 13.03 -11.76
CA LYS A 62 2.67 12.98 -12.85
C LYS A 62 4.04 13.50 -12.42
N THR A 63 4.39 13.32 -11.15
CA THR A 63 5.61 13.86 -10.53
C THR A 63 6.83 13.00 -10.92
N GLY A 64 7.17 12.99 -12.21
CA GLY A 64 8.24 12.17 -12.79
C GLY A 64 7.81 10.75 -13.16
N ARG A 65 8.79 9.85 -13.40
CA ARG A 65 8.59 8.40 -13.63
C ARG A 65 8.09 7.70 -12.34
N VAL A 66 6.98 8.14 -11.78
CA VAL A 66 6.28 7.45 -10.69
C VAL A 66 5.62 6.23 -11.30
N LEU A 67 6.43 5.18 -11.43
CA LEU A 67 5.98 3.87 -11.83
C LEU A 67 6.01 3.01 -10.57
N VAL A 68 4.91 2.31 -10.30
CA VAL A 68 4.91 1.25 -9.29
C VAL A 68 6.03 0.28 -9.67
N LEU A 69 7.15 0.28 -8.95
CA LEU A 69 8.32 -0.53 -9.32
C LEU A 69 8.06 -2.03 -9.14
N ARG A 70 7.24 -2.38 -8.15
CA ARG A 70 6.79 -3.74 -7.84
C ARG A 70 5.50 -3.68 -7.03
N PHE A 71 4.59 -4.61 -7.30
CA PHE A 71 3.48 -4.90 -6.39
C PHE A 71 3.94 -5.89 -5.31
N THR A 72 3.52 -5.71 -4.07
CA THR A 72 3.87 -6.65 -2.99
C THR A 72 3.34 -8.06 -3.24
N GLY A 73 2.21 -8.18 -3.96
CA GLY A 73 1.68 -9.47 -4.43
C GLY A 73 2.56 -10.17 -5.47
N ASP A 74 3.35 -9.42 -6.23
CA ASP A 74 4.31 -9.95 -7.22
C ASP A 74 5.63 -10.40 -6.55
N VAL A 75 5.95 -9.84 -5.39
CA VAL A 75 7.11 -10.24 -4.56
C VAL A 75 6.80 -11.48 -3.73
N TRP A 76 5.60 -11.56 -3.17
CA TRP A 76 5.12 -12.70 -2.38
C TRP A 76 3.64 -12.95 -2.65
N LYS A 77 3.36 -14.02 -3.40
CA LYS A 77 2.00 -14.45 -3.76
C LYS A 77 1.17 -14.66 -2.49
N ASN A 78 0.00 -14.01 -2.44
CA ASN A 78 -0.92 -14.06 -1.29
C ASN A 78 -0.26 -13.70 0.06
N HIS A 79 0.70 -12.76 0.07
CA HIS A 79 1.33 -12.31 1.31
C HIS A 79 0.32 -11.83 2.35
N ALA A 80 0.59 -12.14 3.61
CA ALA A 80 -0.12 -11.53 4.73
C ALA A 80 0.27 -10.04 4.83
N CYS A 81 -0.73 -9.14 4.81
CA CYS A 81 -0.51 -7.70 4.89
C CYS A 81 -1.01 -7.12 6.21
N CYS A 82 -2.32 -7.20 6.45
CA CYS A 82 -2.95 -6.65 7.65
C CYS A 82 -3.55 -7.76 8.52
N VAL A 83 -3.48 -7.58 9.84
CA VAL A 83 -4.08 -8.45 10.84
C VAL A 83 -4.91 -7.62 11.82
N VAL A 84 -5.96 -8.21 12.37
CA VAL A 84 -6.80 -7.59 13.40
C VAL A 84 -6.40 -8.15 14.75
N PHE A 85 -6.08 -7.28 15.70
CA PHE A 85 -5.79 -7.65 17.08
C PHE A 85 -6.98 -7.31 17.97
N VAL A 86 -7.27 -8.19 18.92
CA VAL A 86 -8.28 -8.00 19.98
C VAL A 86 -7.58 -8.24 21.31
N HIS A 87 -7.94 -7.44 22.33
CA HIS A 87 -7.36 -7.59 23.65
C HIS A 87 -7.71 -8.96 24.26
N GLU A 88 -6.76 -9.59 24.93
CA GLU A 88 -6.95 -10.97 25.43
C GLU A 88 -8.10 -11.06 26.45
N GLU A 89 -8.27 -10.04 27.28
CA GLU A 89 -9.38 -9.93 28.23
C GLU A 89 -10.75 -10.04 27.54
N ASP A 90 -10.91 -9.44 26.35
CA ASP A 90 -12.16 -9.46 25.60
C ASP A 90 -12.44 -10.84 24.99
N ILE A 91 -11.38 -11.55 24.63
CA ILE A 91 -11.48 -12.94 24.19
C ILE A 91 -11.96 -13.81 25.37
N ARG A 92 -11.45 -13.57 26.58
CA ARG A 92 -11.78 -14.39 27.77
C ARG A 92 -13.16 -14.05 28.34
N GLN A 93 -13.45 -12.77 28.56
CA GLN A 93 -14.67 -12.30 29.22
C GLN A 93 -15.84 -12.13 28.27
N ARG A 94 -15.60 -11.73 27.01
CA ARG A 94 -16.64 -11.36 26.03
C ARG A 94 -16.64 -12.26 24.80
N LYS A 95 -16.46 -13.57 24.99
CA LYS A 95 -16.36 -14.60 23.92
C LYS A 95 -17.37 -14.45 22.79
N GLN A 96 -18.67 -14.37 23.13
CA GLN A 96 -19.74 -14.26 22.13
C GLN A 96 -19.67 -12.94 21.34
N TRP A 97 -19.33 -11.84 22.01
CA TRP A 97 -19.16 -10.56 21.34
C TRP A 97 -17.97 -10.59 20.40
N THR A 98 -16.82 -11.09 20.86
CA THR A 98 -15.61 -11.25 20.05
C THR A 98 -15.87 -12.10 18.81
N GLN A 99 -16.57 -13.24 18.95
CA GLN A 99 -16.95 -14.06 17.80
C GLN A 99 -17.86 -13.31 16.82
N LYS A 100 -18.82 -12.51 17.31
CA LYS A 100 -19.70 -11.70 16.46
C LYS A 100 -18.92 -10.63 15.69
N VAL A 101 -17.92 -9.99 16.32
CA VAL A 101 -17.03 -9.03 15.66
C VAL A 101 -16.23 -9.70 14.54
N VAL A 102 -15.61 -10.86 14.82
CA VAL A 102 -14.88 -11.63 13.80
C VAL A 102 -15.80 -12.03 12.64
N ASN A 103 -17.01 -12.52 12.92
CA ASN A 103 -17.99 -12.88 11.90
C ASN A 103 -18.39 -11.66 11.04
N ALA A 104 -18.57 -10.49 11.65
CA ALA A 104 -18.89 -9.26 10.95
C ALA A 104 -17.74 -8.83 10.01
N LEU A 105 -16.49 -8.93 10.48
CA LEU A 105 -15.30 -8.63 9.67
C LEU A 105 -15.20 -9.56 8.45
N VAL A 106 -15.37 -10.87 8.63
CA VAL A 106 -15.33 -11.84 7.52
C VAL A 106 -16.46 -11.56 6.50
N LYS A 107 -17.68 -11.28 6.98
CA LYS A 107 -18.80 -10.89 6.10
C LYS A 107 -18.49 -9.61 5.32
N ALA A 108 -17.93 -8.60 5.98
CA ALA A 108 -17.53 -7.35 5.33
C ALA A 108 -16.43 -7.57 4.28
N GLN A 109 -15.44 -8.43 4.55
CA GLN A 109 -14.40 -8.80 3.59
C GLN A 109 -14.98 -9.51 2.35
N LEU A 110 -15.86 -10.49 2.55
CA LEU A 110 -16.53 -11.20 1.46
C LEU A 110 -17.38 -10.24 0.62
N TRP A 111 -18.18 -9.40 1.25
CA TRP A 111 -19.02 -8.42 0.57
C TRP A 111 -18.18 -7.39 -0.21
N SER A 112 -17.09 -6.90 0.40
CA SER A 112 -16.22 -5.89 -0.22
C SER A 112 -15.54 -6.41 -1.50
N ARG A 113 -15.24 -7.70 -1.59
CA ARG A 113 -14.64 -8.30 -2.79
C ARG A 113 -15.54 -8.21 -4.01
N SER A 114 -16.86 -8.35 -3.82
CA SER A 114 -17.85 -8.28 -4.90
C SER A 114 -18.37 -6.86 -5.15
N ASN A 115 -18.22 -5.95 -4.20
CA ASN A 115 -18.81 -4.60 -4.25
C ASN A 115 -17.73 -3.49 -4.24
N ARG A 116 -16.60 -3.71 -4.91
CA ARG A 116 -15.42 -2.84 -4.84
C ARG A 116 -15.69 -1.37 -5.17
N SER A 117 -16.53 -1.10 -6.17
CA SER A 117 -16.91 0.28 -6.53
C SER A 117 -17.74 0.95 -5.44
N GLU A 118 -18.65 0.21 -4.80
CA GLU A 118 -19.43 0.75 -3.69
C GLU A 118 -18.57 0.97 -2.45
N VAL A 119 -17.63 0.06 -2.18
CA VAL A 119 -16.62 0.23 -1.13
C VAL A 119 -15.82 1.52 -1.36
N ALA A 120 -15.40 1.80 -2.59
CA ALA A 120 -14.71 3.04 -2.93
C ALA A 120 -15.53 4.27 -2.55
N ARG A 121 -16.84 4.26 -2.85
CA ARG A 121 -17.76 5.34 -2.48
C ARG A 121 -17.89 5.45 -0.96
N ILE A 122 -18.13 4.36 -0.25
CA ILE A 122 -18.27 4.34 1.22
C ILE A 122 -17.00 4.91 1.88
N LEU A 123 -15.81 4.50 1.45
CA LEU A 123 -14.55 4.95 2.04
C LEU A 123 -14.17 6.39 1.68
N SER A 124 -14.75 6.95 0.63
CA SER A 124 -14.39 8.27 0.13
C SER A 124 -14.87 9.42 1.02
N LYS A 125 -14.21 10.56 0.86
CA LYS A 125 -14.61 11.83 1.49
C LYS A 125 -16.03 12.28 1.14
N ASP A 126 -16.56 11.84 0.00
CA ASP A 126 -17.88 12.25 -0.51
C ASP A 126 -18.99 11.23 -0.16
N GLY A 127 -18.62 10.06 0.38
CA GLY A 127 -19.56 9.05 0.87
C GLY A 127 -19.55 8.96 2.39
N GLY A 128 -18.96 7.90 2.94
CA GLY A 128 -18.95 7.62 4.37
C GLY A 128 -17.91 8.42 5.17
N LYS A 129 -17.08 9.25 4.51
CA LYS A 129 -16.10 10.16 5.14
C LYS A 129 -15.06 9.45 6.01
N TYR A 130 -14.76 8.19 5.73
CA TYR A 130 -13.74 7.41 6.45
C TYR A 130 -12.32 7.79 6.06
N THR A 131 -12.12 8.32 4.86
CA THR A 131 -10.81 8.78 4.38
C THR A 131 -10.93 10.14 3.70
N PRO A 132 -9.85 10.94 3.65
CA PRO A 132 -9.86 12.25 2.97
C PRO A 132 -9.79 12.14 1.44
N HIS A 133 -9.78 10.93 0.88
CA HIS A 133 -9.53 10.71 -0.55
C HIS A 133 -10.81 10.86 -1.39
N PRO A 134 -10.71 11.45 -2.60
CA PRO A 134 -11.84 11.57 -3.50
C PRO A 134 -12.22 10.21 -4.12
N PRO A 135 -13.51 9.97 -4.46
CA PRO A 135 -13.98 8.71 -5.01
C PRO A 135 -13.17 8.16 -6.21
N PRO A 136 -12.75 8.98 -7.19
CA PRO A 136 -12.01 8.45 -8.35
C PRO A 136 -10.67 7.79 -8.00
N VAL A 137 -9.98 8.29 -6.96
CA VAL A 137 -8.69 7.73 -6.52
C VAL A 137 -8.93 6.36 -5.88
N LEU A 138 -9.92 6.25 -5.00
CA LEU A 138 -10.29 4.98 -4.36
C LEU A 138 -10.87 3.98 -5.36
N GLN A 139 -11.67 4.45 -6.32
CA GLN A 139 -12.25 3.63 -7.36
C GLN A 139 -11.14 2.96 -8.18
N ARG A 140 -10.16 3.73 -8.65
CA ARG A 140 -9.01 3.19 -9.38
C ARG A 140 -8.23 2.20 -8.51
N ALA A 141 -7.86 2.58 -7.28
CA ALA A 141 -7.09 1.75 -6.37
C ALA A 141 -7.76 0.38 -6.07
N LEU A 142 -9.08 0.34 -5.98
CA LEU A 142 -9.82 -0.88 -5.66
C LEU A 142 -10.23 -1.70 -6.88
N THR A 143 -10.40 -1.09 -8.05
CA THR A 143 -11.03 -1.78 -9.20
C THR A 143 -10.12 -2.02 -10.38
N TYR A 144 -9.06 -1.23 -10.57
CA TYR A 144 -8.31 -1.28 -11.82
C TYR A 144 -6.82 -0.94 -11.70
N TYR A 145 -6.00 -1.88 -12.16
CA TYR A 145 -4.62 -1.68 -12.56
C TYR A 145 -4.42 -2.35 -13.92
N ASP A 146 -3.85 -1.63 -14.89
CA ASP A 146 -3.58 -2.17 -16.23
C ASP A 146 -2.42 -3.17 -16.19
N ARG A 147 -2.74 -4.46 -16.10
CA ARG A 147 -1.73 -5.53 -16.02
C ARG A 147 -0.80 -5.55 -17.23
N ASN A 148 -1.26 -5.17 -18.42
CA ASN A 148 -0.43 -5.16 -19.62
C ASN A 148 0.58 -4.03 -19.58
N PHE A 149 0.16 -2.85 -19.11
CA PHE A 149 1.05 -1.72 -18.86
C PHE A 149 2.15 -2.09 -17.86
N TYR A 150 1.78 -2.57 -16.67
CA TYR A 150 2.74 -2.89 -15.60
C TYR A 150 3.63 -4.10 -15.92
N LYS A 151 3.19 -5.01 -16.78
CA LYS A 151 4.06 -6.09 -17.31
C LYS A 151 5.13 -5.52 -18.25
N LYS A 152 4.76 -4.61 -19.17
CA LYS A 152 5.72 -3.98 -20.09
C LYS A 152 6.72 -3.10 -19.35
N ASP A 153 6.29 -2.48 -18.26
CA ASP A 153 7.11 -1.59 -17.43
C ASP A 153 8.06 -2.33 -16.47
N GLY A 154 7.92 -3.66 -16.33
CA GLY A 154 8.75 -4.47 -15.43
C GLY A 154 8.31 -4.47 -13.96
N ALA A 155 7.14 -3.91 -13.68
CA ALA A 155 6.52 -3.88 -12.36
C ALA A 155 5.88 -5.21 -11.94
N ILE A 156 5.51 -6.04 -12.93
CA ILE A 156 5.00 -7.40 -12.77
C ILE A 156 5.99 -8.36 -13.41
N GLU A 157 6.68 -9.16 -12.58
CA GLU A 157 7.58 -10.23 -13.05
C GLU A 157 6.92 -11.60 -13.05
N ASN A 158 5.91 -11.81 -12.19
CA ASN A 158 5.19 -13.07 -12.04
C ASN A 158 3.74 -12.91 -12.52
N PRO A 159 3.46 -12.84 -13.85
CA PRO A 159 2.11 -12.59 -14.36
C PRO A 159 1.09 -13.70 -14.05
N ALA A 160 1.56 -14.89 -13.65
CA ALA A 160 0.72 -16.01 -13.21
C ALA A 160 0.35 -15.94 -11.71
N TRP A 161 0.84 -14.93 -10.98
CA TRP A 161 0.54 -14.73 -9.56
C TRP A 161 -0.64 -13.80 -9.34
#